data_AF-A0A930I0P8-F1
#
_entry.id   AF-A0A930I0P8-F1
#
_cell.length_a   1.000
_cell.length_b   1.000
_cell.length_c   1.000
_cell.angle_alpha   90.00
_cell.angle_beta   90.00
_cell.angle_gamma   90.00
#
_symmetry.space_group_name_H-M   'P 1'
#
loop_
_entity.id
_entity.type
_entity.pdbx_description
1 polymer ?
#
loop_
_entity_poly.entity_id
_entity_poly.type
_entity_poly.pdbx_seq_one_letter_code
_entity_poly.pdbx_strand_id
1 'polypeptide(L)'
;NSEIRHSLSLYNLFTPEELYRLWQRSNAWWYLRYASAPQSGGNQPFSQRNLLRKIITDADSCLALPHPGATLRFGHDTMVMPLTCLLNLNNSDIRVSDIDSLVIKGWSSTRIVPMAANIQFVFYKNPKRPKDDVLVKVLLNEEEVTLPLPKTSTPYYYKWSDFKKYYLAKLNAYRG
;
A
#
# COMPACT_ATOMS: atom_id res chain seq x y z
N ASN A 1 7.41 21.16 19.52
CA ASN A 1 6.03 21.59 19.21
C ASN A 1 5.96 23.10 19.27
N SER A 2 6.15 23.78 18.13
CA SER A 2 6.11 25.25 18.08
C SER A 2 4.68 25.70 17.75
N GLU A 3 4.15 26.64 18.54
CA GLU A 3 2.80 27.21 18.42
C GLU A 3 2.55 28.01 17.13
N ILE A 4 3.59 28.25 16.33
CA ILE A 4 3.55 29.04 15.08
C ILE A 4 2.57 28.44 14.05
N ARG A 5 2.26 27.15 14.13
CA ARG A 5 1.32 26.47 13.21
C ARG A 5 -0.09 27.07 13.18
N HIS A 6 -0.47 27.84 14.20
CA HIS A 6 -1.77 28.50 14.29
C HIS A 6 -1.73 29.98 13.95
N SER A 7 -0.55 30.60 13.88
CA SER A 7 -0.37 32.04 13.65
C SER A 7 0.18 32.39 12.26
N LEU A 8 0.77 31.43 11.55
CA LEU A 8 1.35 31.63 10.23
C LEU A 8 0.82 30.59 9.23
N SER A 9 0.22 31.08 8.15
CA SER A 9 -0.15 30.30 6.98
C SER A 9 0.50 30.90 5.75
N LEU A 10 1.06 30.04 4.90
CA LEU A 10 1.62 30.43 3.59
C LEU A 10 0.67 30.11 2.44
N TYR A 11 -0.51 29.52 2.71
CA TYR A 11 -1.47 29.13 1.68
C TYR A 11 -2.05 30.35 0.93
N ASN A 12 -2.12 31.50 1.60
CA ASN A 12 -2.56 32.76 0.99
C ASN A 12 -1.59 33.34 -0.04
N LEU A 13 -0.37 32.82 -0.14
CA LEU A 13 0.60 33.19 -1.17
C LEU A 13 0.27 32.58 -2.53
N PHE A 14 -0.63 31.59 -2.58
CA PHE A 14 -0.97 30.84 -3.79
C PHE A 14 -2.47 30.84 -4.02
N THR A 15 -2.85 30.89 -5.28
CA THR A 15 -4.22 30.61 -5.70
C THR A 15 -4.52 29.10 -5.59
N PRO A 16 -5.79 28.68 -5.49
CA PRO A 16 -6.17 27.27 -5.50
C PRO A 16 -5.63 26.50 -6.73
N GLU A 17 -5.58 27.15 -7.90
CA GLU A 17 -5.05 26.57 -9.13
C GLU A 17 -3.53 26.34 -9.06
N GLU A 18 -2.77 27.29 -8.50
CA GLU A 18 -1.34 27.11 -8.29
C GLU A 18 -1.03 25.98 -7.31
N LEU A 19 -1.78 25.88 -6.21
CA LEU A 19 -1.67 24.76 -5.26
C LEU A 19 -1.99 23.43 -5.94
N TYR A 20 -3.02 23.38 -6.78
CA TYR A 20 -3.37 22.19 -7.53
C TYR A 20 -2.25 21.77 -8.49
N ARG A 21 -1.66 22.70 -9.24
CA ARG A 21 -0.52 22.41 -10.13
C ARG A 21 0.72 21.95 -9.38
N LEU A 22 1.02 22.55 -8.22
CA LEU A 22 2.10 22.10 -7.36
C LEU A 22 1.86 20.68 -6.85
N TRP A 23 0.63 20.37 -6.44
CA TRP A 23 0.24 19.02 -6.08
C TRP A 23 0.37 18.05 -7.26
N GLN A 24 -0.09 18.39 -8.46
CA GLN A 24 0.04 17.54 -9.65
C GLN A 24 1.51 17.21 -9.96
N ARG A 25 2.40 18.21 -9.89
CA ARG A 25 3.85 18.02 -10.07
C ARG A 25 4.42 17.06 -9.01
N SER A 26 4.04 17.24 -7.75
CA SER A 26 4.47 16.36 -6.65
C SER A 26 3.93 14.94 -6.82
N ASN A 27 2.67 14.80 -7.22
CA ASN A 27 2.01 13.53 -7.50
C ASN A 27 2.73 12.76 -8.62
N ALA A 28 3.04 13.44 -9.73
CA ALA A 28 3.82 12.88 -10.83
C ALA A 28 5.23 12.44 -10.38
N TRP A 29 5.90 13.23 -9.55
CA TRP A 29 7.22 12.86 -9.02
C TRP A 29 7.17 11.58 -8.19
N TRP A 30 6.17 11.44 -7.31
CA TRP A 30 5.95 10.22 -6.53
C TRP A 30 5.71 9.00 -7.44
N TYR A 31 4.85 9.15 -8.44
CA TYR A 31 4.57 8.09 -9.40
C TYR A 31 5.83 7.63 -10.13
N LEU A 32 6.58 8.57 -10.71
CA LEU A 32 7.78 8.30 -11.47
C LEU A 32 8.90 7.65 -10.65
N ARG A 33 8.99 7.96 -9.36
CA ARG A 33 10.12 7.55 -8.52
C ARG A 33 9.87 6.28 -7.69
N TYR A 34 8.62 6.02 -7.32
CA TYR A 34 8.30 4.98 -6.34
C TYR A 34 7.15 4.05 -6.74
N ALA A 35 6.41 4.37 -7.81
CA ALA A 35 5.33 3.54 -8.32
C ALA A 35 5.75 2.77 -9.59
N SER A 36 4.78 2.18 -10.27
CA SER A 36 4.97 1.31 -11.43
C SER A 36 5.10 2.06 -12.76
N ALA A 37 5.64 3.28 -12.72
CA ALA A 37 5.78 4.17 -13.87
C ALA A 37 6.62 3.53 -15.00
N PRO A 38 6.07 3.31 -16.21
CA PRO A 38 6.81 2.76 -17.34
C PRO A 38 8.08 3.54 -17.69
N GLN A 39 8.05 4.86 -17.53
CA GLN A 39 9.13 5.80 -17.81
C GLN A 39 10.37 5.54 -16.93
N SER A 40 10.19 4.90 -15.78
CA SER A 40 11.27 4.51 -14.84
C SER A 40 11.58 3.01 -14.86
N GLY A 41 11.03 2.27 -15.83
CA GLY A 41 11.12 0.82 -15.94
C GLY A 41 10.09 0.04 -15.11
N GLY A 42 9.27 0.71 -14.30
CA GLY A 42 8.13 0.10 -13.61
C GLY A 42 8.46 -0.92 -12.51
N ASN A 43 9.72 -0.94 -12.06
CA ASN A 43 10.23 -1.96 -11.11
C ASN A 43 10.35 -1.44 -9.67
N GLN A 44 10.11 -0.15 -9.42
CA GLN A 44 10.24 0.45 -8.08
C GLN A 44 9.43 -0.26 -6.98
N PRO A 45 8.21 -0.80 -7.22
CA PRO A 45 7.50 -1.58 -6.20
C PRO A 45 8.29 -2.78 -5.68
N PHE A 46 9.11 -3.43 -6.53
CA PHE A 46 9.92 -4.58 -6.14
C PHE A 46 11.11 -4.23 -5.23
N SER A 47 11.36 -2.94 -4.97
CA SER A 47 12.25 -2.52 -3.87
C SER A 47 11.78 -3.06 -2.51
N GLN A 48 10.47 -3.24 -2.33
CA GLN A 48 9.86 -3.74 -1.08
C GLN A 48 9.67 -5.27 -1.05
N ARG A 49 10.26 -6.01 -2.00
CA ARG A 49 10.14 -7.48 -2.05
C ARG A 49 10.56 -8.18 -0.76
N ASN A 50 11.66 -7.71 -0.14
CA ASN A 50 12.16 -8.29 1.10
C ASN A 50 11.23 -8.00 2.28
N LEU A 51 10.67 -6.78 2.33
CA LEU A 51 9.67 -6.41 3.32
C LEU A 51 8.41 -7.27 3.19
N LEU A 52 7.90 -7.46 1.97
CA LEU A 52 6.72 -8.31 1.74
C LEU A 52 6.99 -9.78 2.11
N ARG A 53 8.16 -10.33 1.77
CA ARG A 53 8.54 -11.68 2.25
C ARG A 53 8.57 -11.75 3.77
N LYS A 54 9.16 -10.75 4.43
CA LYS A 54 9.24 -10.70 5.89
C LYS A 54 7.86 -10.59 6.54
N ILE A 55 6.95 -9.80 5.97
CA ILE A 55 5.55 -9.73 6.42
C ILE A 55 4.89 -11.10 6.35
N ILE A 56 5.06 -11.81 5.23
CA ILE A 56 4.48 -13.16 5.05
C ILE A 56 5.06 -14.14 6.07
N THR A 57 6.39 -14.20 6.21
CA THR A 57 7.06 -15.10 7.16
C THR A 57 6.70 -14.82 8.61
N ASP A 58 6.63 -13.53 8.99
CA ASP A 58 6.27 -13.13 10.36
C ASP A 58 4.81 -13.43 10.65
N ALA A 59 3.90 -13.18 9.69
CA ALA A 59 2.50 -13.54 9.83
C ALA A 59 2.33 -15.06 10.03
N ASP A 60 2.99 -15.90 9.22
CA ASP A 60 2.95 -17.36 9.40
C ASP A 60 3.47 -17.79 10.78
N SER A 61 4.57 -17.18 11.23
CA SER A 61 5.16 -17.47 12.54
C SER A 61 4.22 -17.07 13.68
N CYS A 62 3.60 -15.89 13.61
CA CYS A 62 2.65 -15.41 14.62
C CYS A 62 1.37 -16.24 14.65
N LEU A 63 0.83 -16.65 13.49
CA LEU A 63 -0.39 -17.45 13.38
C LEU A 63 -0.23 -18.87 13.92
N ALA A 64 1.00 -19.37 14.03
CA ALA A 64 1.31 -20.67 14.62
C ALA A 64 1.34 -20.64 16.17
N LEU A 65 1.38 -19.46 16.80
CA LEU A 65 1.39 -19.33 18.24
C LEU A 65 0.01 -19.65 18.85
N PRO A 66 -0.04 -20.15 20.11
CA PRO A 66 -1.30 -20.31 20.84
C PRO A 66 -2.07 -19.00 21.00
N HIS A 67 -1.33 -17.89 21.16
CA HIS A 67 -1.86 -16.53 21.27
C HIS A 67 -1.12 -15.61 20.27
N PRO A 68 -1.62 -15.50 19.02
CA PRO A 68 -1.03 -14.60 18.03
C PRO A 68 -1.07 -13.14 18.49
N GLY A 69 0.07 -12.46 18.41
CA GLY A 69 0.21 -11.04 18.75
C GLY A 69 0.21 -10.12 17.52
N ALA A 70 0.72 -8.90 17.70
CA ALA A 70 0.91 -7.92 16.64
C ALA A 70 2.40 -7.70 16.35
N THR A 71 2.74 -7.48 15.08
CA THR A 71 4.07 -7.01 14.67
C THR A 71 3.94 -5.60 14.09
N LEU A 72 4.56 -4.62 14.72
CA LEU A 72 4.55 -3.23 14.29
C LEU A 72 5.88 -2.86 13.64
N ARG A 73 5.84 -2.12 12.53
CA ARG A 73 7.02 -1.62 11.82
C ARG A 73 6.83 -0.15 11.52
N PHE A 74 7.85 0.65 11.83
CA PHE A 74 7.88 2.08 11.51
C PHE A 74 8.93 2.32 10.44
N GLY A 75 8.57 3.09 9.42
CA GLY A 75 9.43 3.37 8.29
C GLY A 75 9.00 4.67 7.60
N HIS A 76 9.45 4.84 6.37
CA HIS A 76 9.20 6.05 5.59
C HIS A 76 8.07 5.84 4.57
N ASP A 77 7.48 6.94 4.12
CA ASP A 77 6.61 7.01 2.95
C ASP A 77 7.24 6.37 1.71
N THR A 78 8.56 6.49 1.54
CA THR A 78 9.35 5.81 0.49
C THR A 78 9.38 4.28 0.62
N MET A 79 8.91 3.71 1.75
CA MET A 79 8.67 2.27 1.92
C MET A 79 7.18 1.93 1.69
N VAL A 80 6.28 2.75 2.24
CA VAL A 80 4.82 2.53 2.16
C VAL A 80 4.33 2.64 0.72
N MET A 81 4.74 3.66 -0.03
CA MET A 81 4.33 3.88 -1.42
C MET A 81 4.63 2.67 -2.33
N PRO A 82 5.90 2.20 -2.46
CA PRO A 82 6.19 1.05 -3.30
C PRO A 82 5.58 -0.26 -2.76
N LEU A 83 5.40 -0.41 -1.44
CA LEU A 83 4.71 -1.58 -0.87
C LEU A 83 3.22 -1.60 -1.27
N THR A 84 2.53 -0.46 -1.20
CA THR A 84 1.14 -0.31 -1.67
C THR A 84 1.04 -0.72 -3.13
N CYS A 85 1.93 -0.20 -3.99
CA CYS A 85 1.95 -0.53 -5.42
C CYS A 85 2.28 -2.02 -5.65
N LEU A 86 3.21 -2.59 -4.89
CA LEU A 86 3.59 -4.01 -5.00
C LEU A 86 2.41 -4.93 -4.67
N LEU A 87 1.65 -4.56 -3.64
CA LEU A 87 0.39 -5.20 -3.22
C LEU A 87 -0.79 -4.84 -4.13
N ASN A 88 -0.63 -3.91 -5.07
CA ASN A 88 -1.68 -3.39 -5.92
C ASN A 88 -2.96 -3.01 -5.15
N LEU A 89 -2.81 -2.35 -3.99
CA LEU A 89 -3.95 -1.93 -3.16
C LEU A 89 -4.78 -0.92 -3.94
N ASN A 90 -6.09 -1.15 -4.08
CA ASN A 90 -6.99 -0.26 -4.83
C ASN A 90 -6.49 0.09 -6.24
N ASN A 91 -5.92 -0.89 -6.95
CA ASN A 91 -5.37 -0.70 -8.30
C ASN A 91 -4.19 0.29 -8.35
N SER A 92 -3.40 0.41 -7.28
CA SER A 92 -2.24 1.32 -7.21
C SER A 92 -1.05 0.93 -8.11
N ASP A 93 -0.99 -0.31 -8.62
CA ASP A 93 0.04 -0.82 -9.55
C ASP A 93 -0.22 -0.39 -11.00
N ILE A 94 -1.03 0.65 -11.24
CA ILE A 94 -1.32 1.11 -12.61
C ILE A 94 -0.06 1.56 -13.34
N ARG A 95 -0.03 1.24 -14.64
CA ARG A 95 1.05 1.59 -15.56
C ARG A 95 0.52 2.54 -16.62
N VAL A 96 0.95 3.79 -16.54
CA VAL A 96 0.45 4.87 -17.38
C VAL A 96 1.63 5.58 -18.05
N SER A 97 1.66 5.56 -19.37
CA SER A 97 2.69 6.25 -20.16
C SER A 97 2.47 7.76 -20.25
N ASP A 98 1.21 8.19 -20.25
CA ASP A 98 0.82 9.59 -20.20
C ASP A 98 0.60 10.05 -18.75
N ILE A 99 1.57 10.76 -18.19
CA ILE A 99 1.60 11.20 -16.79
C ILE A 99 0.42 12.14 -16.48
N ASP A 100 -0.02 12.94 -17.45
CA ASP A 100 -1.09 13.91 -17.23
C ASP A 100 -2.44 13.20 -16.97
N SER A 101 -2.57 11.95 -17.42
CA SER A 101 -3.76 11.13 -17.18
C SER A 101 -3.81 10.46 -15.79
N LEU A 102 -2.75 10.54 -14.96
CA LEU A 102 -2.68 9.86 -13.65
C LEU A 102 -3.88 10.17 -12.73
N VAL A 103 -4.25 11.44 -12.65
CA VAL A 103 -5.34 11.90 -11.78
C VAL A 103 -6.68 11.36 -12.26
N ILE A 104 -6.90 11.37 -13.59
CA ILE A 104 -8.12 10.83 -14.22
C ILE A 104 -8.20 9.31 -14.02
N LYS A 105 -7.06 8.63 -13.98
CA LYS A 105 -6.96 7.19 -13.67
C LYS A 105 -7.08 6.88 -12.16
N GLY A 106 -7.34 7.89 -11.33
CA GLY A 106 -7.60 7.73 -9.90
C GLY A 106 -6.36 7.55 -9.04
N TRP A 107 -5.16 7.80 -9.57
CA TRP A 107 -3.92 7.64 -8.82
C TRP A 107 -3.50 8.93 -8.12
N SER A 108 -3.33 8.85 -6.81
CA SER A 108 -2.93 10.00 -5.98
C SER A 108 -2.01 9.56 -4.85
N SER A 109 -0.82 10.13 -4.80
CA SER A 109 0.16 9.93 -3.73
C SER A 109 -0.39 10.40 -2.37
N THR A 110 -1.20 11.46 -2.34
CA THR A 110 -1.76 11.97 -1.06
C THR A 110 -2.81 11.05 -0.46
N ARG A 111 -3.43 10.16 -1.26
CA ARG A 111 -4.31 9.09 -0.75
C ARG A 111 -3.54 7.87 -0.26
N ILE A 112 -2.34 7.64 -0.80
CA ILE A 112 -1.52 6.48 -0.47
C ILE A 112 -0.61 6.77 0.72
N VAL A 113 0.14 7.88 0.66
CA VAL A 113 1.13 8.29 1.67
C VAL A 113 0.84 9.67 2.28
N PRO A 114 -0.31 9.90 2.93
CA PRO A 114 -0.45 11.05 3.82
C PRO A 114 0.54 10.96 5.00
N MET A 115 0.67 12.03 5.78
CA MET A 115 1.42 11.95 7.03
C MET A 115 0.83 10.86 7.93
N ALA A 116 1.69 10.03 8.51
CA ALA A 116 1.32 8.83 9.28
C ALA A 116 0.59 7.73 8.47
N ALA A 117 0.86 7.66 7.16
CA ALA A 117 0.37 6.56 6.32
C ALA A 117 0.74 5.18 6.87
N ASN A 118 -0.19 4.24 6.77
CA ASN A 118 -0.04 2.91 7.33
C ASN A 118 -0.73 1.84 6.47
N ILE A 119 -0.19 0.63 6.50
CA ILE A 119 -0.80 -0.57 5.91
C ILE A 119 -0.94 -1.59 7.04
N GLN A 120 -2.16 -2.13 7.21
CA GLN A 120 -2.46 -3.08 8.27
C GLN A 120 -2.95 -4.39 7.67
N PHE A 121 -2.42 -5.50 8.19
CA PHE A 121 -2.88 -6.85 7.86
C PHE A 121 -3.61 -7.41 9.08
N VAL A 122 -4.92 -7.59 8.97
CA VAL A 122 -5.77 -8.08 10.05
C VAL A 122 -6.18 -9.51 9.73
N PHE A 123 -5.83 -10.44 10.63
CA PHE A 123 -6.05 -11.86 10.45
C PHE A 123 -7.24 -12.35 11.27
N TYR A 124 -8.05 -13.21 10.68
CA TYR A 124 -9.25 -13.78 11.28
C TYR A 124 -9.21 -15.30 11.16
N LYS A 125 -9.49 -15.99 12.27
CA LYS A 125 -9.60 -17.45 12.34
C LYS A 125 -10.90 -17.83 13.01
N ASN A 126 -11.62 -18.78 12.45
CA ASN A 126 -12.83 -19.30 13.07
C ASN A 126 -12.46 -20.42 14.07
N PRO A 127 -12.63 -20.23 15.39
CA PRO A 127 -12.28 -21.25 16.37
C PRO A 127 -13.15 -22.51 16.25
N LYS A 128 -14.36 -22.40 15.70
CA LYS A 128 -15.26 -23.54 15.47
C LYS A 128 -14.87 -24.36 14.24
N ARG A 129 -14.02 -23.82 13.36
CA ARG A 129 -13.57 -24.47 12.12
C ARG A 129 -12.05 -24.34 11.98
N PRO A 130 -11.27 -25.04 12.83
CA PRO A 130 -9.81 -24.86 12.89
C PRO A 130 -9.07 -25.35 11.64
N LYS A 131 -9.74 -26.14 10.78
CA LYS A 131 -9.23 -26.61 9.49
C LYS A 131 -9.48 -25.62 8.34
N ASP A 132 -10.37 -24.64 8.55
CA ASP A 132 -10.62 -23.61 7.53
C ASP A 132 -9.39 -22.69 7.43
N ASP A 133 -9.19 -22.12 6.25
CA ASP A 133 -8.09 -21.20 6.03
C ASP A 133 -8.25 -19.92 6.87
N VAL A 134 -7.11 -19.33 7.24
CA VAL A 134 -7.09 -18.01 7.88
C VAL A 134 -7.52 -16.98 6.84
N LEU A 135 -8.39 -16.06 7.25
CA LEU A 135 -8.75 -14.92 6.42
C LEU A 135 -7.85 -13.74 6.76
N VAL A 136 -7.47 -12.97 5.74
CA VAL A 136 -6.75 -11.71 5.88
C VAL A 136 -7.58 -10.59 5.28
N LYS A 137 -7.60 -9.45 5.97
CA LYS A 137 -8.08 -8.17 5.47
C LYS A 137 -6.92 -7.19 5.49
N VAL A 138 -6.82 -6.36 4.45
CA VAL A 138 -5.80 -5.32 4.36
C VAL A 138 -6.47 -3.96 4.48
N LEU A 139 -5.88 -3.08 5.28
CA LEU A 139 -6.26 -1.67 5.40
C LEU A 139 -5.12 -0.80 4.89
N LEU A 140 -5.45 0.26 4.16
CA LEU A 140 -4.54 1.36 3.83
C LEU A 140 -5.10 2.61 4.48
N ASN A 141 -4.34 3.21 5.39
CA ASN A 141 -4.78 4.38 6.15
C ASN A 141 -6.13 4.13 6.83
N GLU A 142 -6.26 2.96 7.45
CA GLU A 142 -7.46 2.48 8.17
C GLU A 142 -8.70 2.22 7.30
N GLU A 143 -8.63 2.46 5.99
CA GLU A 143 -9.69 2.13 5.04
C GLU A 143 -9.49 0.74 4.43
N GLU A 144 -10.58 -0.01 4.24
CA GLU A 144 -10.54 -1.33 3.63
C GLU A 144 -10.20 -1.23 2.14
N VAL A 145 -9.23 -2.04 1.70
CA VAL A 145 -8.73 -1.99 0.32
C VAL A 145 -8.91 -3.30 -0.43
N THR A 146 -8.98 -3.17 -1.75
CA THR A 146 -9.01 -4.30 -2.67
C THR A 146 -7.60 -4.80 -2.97
N LEU A 147 -7.46 -6.12 -3.08
CA LEU A 147 -6.28 -6.83 -3.59
C LEU A 147 -6.61 -7.47 -4.95
N PRO A 148 -5.59 -7.77 -5.79
CA PRO A 148 -5.73 -8.52 -7.04
C PRO A 148 -5.94 -10.03 -6.79
N LEU A 149 -6.89 -10.36 -5.91
CA LEU A 149 -7.19 -11.71 -5.43
C LEU A 149 -8.71 -11.94 -5.41
N PRO A 150 -9.18 -13.19 -5.52
CA PRO A 150 -10.59 -13.50 -5.32
C PRO A 150 -11.00 -13.21 -3.87
N LYS A 151 -11.98 -12.33 -3.69
CA LYS A 151 -12.57 -12.03 -2.37
C LYS A 151 -13.50 -13.16 -1.92
N THR A 152 -13.50 -13.49 -0.64
CA THR A 152 -14.39 -14.52 -0.06
C THR A 152 -15.75 -13.97 0.34
N SER A 153 -15.83 -12.67 0.64
CA SER A 153 -17.05 -11.98 1.05
C SER A 153 -16.86 -10.46 0.93
N THR A 154 -17.91 -9.70 1.30
CA THR A 154 -17.88 -8.24 1.49
C THR A 154 -18.15 -7.92 2.97
N PRO A 155 -17.37 -7.05 3.63
CA PRO A 155 -16.20 -6.34 3.11
C PRO A 155 -15.02 -7.25 2.71
N TYR A 156 -13.94 -6.70 2.15
CA TYR A 156 -12.92 -7.46 1.42
C TYR A 156 -12.07 -8.39 2.32
N TYR A 157 -12.47 -9.66 2.41
CA TYR A 157 -11.69 -10.73 3.03
C TYR A 157 -11.07 -11.65 1.97
N TYR A 158 -9.86 -12.11 2.25
CA TYR A 158 -9.07 -12.96 1.35
C TYR A 158 -8.54 -14.17 2.11
N LYS A 159 -8.43 -15.32 1.43
CA LYS A 159 -7.76 -16.49 1.99
C LYS A 159 -6.26 -16.22 2.12
N TRP A 160 -5.69 -16.51 3.28
CA TRP A 160 -4.26 -16.31 3.52
C TRP A 160 -3.40 -17.22 2.64
N SER A 161 -3.86 -18.45 2.36
CA SER A 161 -3.17 -19.33 1.43
C SER A 161 -3.09 -18.75 0.00
N ASP A 162 -4.19 -18.17 -0.49
CA ASP A 162 -4.24 -17.52 -1.81
C ASP A 162 -3.36 -16.27 -1.85
N PHE A 163 -3.39 -15.46 -0.78
CA PHE A 163 -2.50 -14.30 -0.62
C PHE A 163 -1.03 -14.71 -0.74
N LYS A 164 -0.59 -15.70 0.05
CA LYS A 164 0.79 -16.16 0.04
C LYS A 164 1.18 -16.73 -1.31
N LYS A 165 0.34 -17.59 -1.89
CA LYS A 165 0.59 -18.21 -3.20
C LYS A 165 0.80 -17.16 -4.28
N TYR A 166 -0.10 -16.17 -4.37
CA TYR A 166 -0.02 -15.11 -5.36
C TYR A 166 1.23 -14.24 -5.18
N TYR A 167 1.46 -13.71 -3.98
CA TYR A 167 2.57 -12.78 -3.76
C TYR A 167 3.93 -13.48 -3.80
N LEU A 168 4.08 -14.68 -3.26
CA LEU A 168 5.33 -15.42 -3.39
C LEU A 168 5.64 -15.75 -4.86
N ALA A 169 4.64 -16.13 -5.66
CA ALA A 169 4.82 -16.30 -7.10
C ALA A 169 5.22 -14.98 -7.79
N LYS A 170 4.54 -13.87 -7.51
CA LYS A 170 4.89 -12.53 -8.03
C LYS A 170 6.33 -12.15 -7.69
N LEU A 171 6.76 -12.39 -6.45
CA LEU A 171 8.11 -12.08 -5.98
C LEU A 171 9.19 -13.02 -6.53
N ASN A 172 8.87 -14.29 -6.76
CA ASN A 172 9.80 -15.27 -7.34
C ASN A 172 9.97 -15.09 -8.86
N ALA A 173 8.95 -14.59 -9.55
CA ALA A 173 9.01 -14.30 -10.97
C ALA A 173 9.85 -13.06 -11.30
N TYR A 174 10.05 -12.16 -10.34
CA TYR A 174 10.88 -10.97 -10.51
C TYR A 174 12.36 -11.35 -10.64
N ARG A 175 12.96 -11.01 -11.79
CA ARG A 175 14.38 -11.20 -12.09
C ARG A 175 15.06 -9.83 -12.11
N GLY A 176 15.53 -9.36 -10.96
CA GLY A 176 16.28 -8.11 -10.82
C GLY A 176 16.72 -7.86 -9.41
#